data_AF-A0A2N5XJ43-F1
#
_entry.id   AF-A0A2N5XJ43-F1
#
_cell.length_a   1.000
_cell.length_b   1.000
_cell.length_c   1.000
_cell.angle_alpha   90.00
_cell.angle_beta   90.00
_cell.angle_gamma   90.00
#
_symmetry.space_group_name_H-M   'P 1'
#
loop_
_entity.id
_entity.type
_entity.pdbx_description
1 polymer ?
#
loop_
_entity_poly.entity_id
_entity_poly.type
_entity_poly.pdbx_seq_one_letter_code
_entity_poly.pdbx_strand_id
1 'polypeptide(L)'
;MPRTPAEEEASAFAHPPAAPDATVRYGDHPDQVVDLWAPGGRAVPAPAPLVVLVHGGAWREPYDRLHVSPVAAFLAGRGLAVASVEYRRTDGADTKGGWPHTLDDVAAAVDALPGLVEKALPGAADTGRTVLAGHSAGGQLVLWAASRHRLPAG
;
A
#
# COMPACT_ATOMS: atom_id res chain seq x y z
N MET A 1 -21.52 23.50 -9.15
CA MET A 1 -22.24 22.21 -9.12
C MET A 1 -21.33 21.19 -8.45
N PRO A 2 -21.80 20.40 -7.47
CA PRO A 2 -21.02 19.28 -6.96
C PRO A 2 -20.80 18.25 -8.09
N ARG A 3 -19.63 17.61 -8.11
CA ARG A 3 -19.31 16.56 -9.08
C ARG A 3 -20.23 15.36 -8.86
N THR A 4 -20.61 14.69 -9.94
CA THR A 4 -21.28 13.40 -9.90
C THR A 4 -20.33 12.32 -9.35
N PRO A 5 -20.85 11.20 -8.81
CA PRO A 5 -20.01 10.10 -8.34
C PRO A 5 -19.02 9.57 -9.39
N ALA A 6 -19.43 9.52 -10.65
CA ALA A 6 -18.56 9.12 -11.75
C ALA A 6 -17.44 10.12 -12.04
N GLU A 7 -17.71 11.43 -11.87
CA GLU A 7 -16.68 12.49 -11.99
C GLU A 7 -15.72 12.51 -10.80
N GLU A 8 -16.21 12.18 -9.60
CA GLU A 8 -15.38 11.99 -8.41
C GLU A 8 -14.45 10.78 -8.58
N GLU A 9 -15.01 9.65 -9.04
CA GLU A 9 -14.27 8.42 -9.31
C GLU A 9 -13.23 8.64 -10.43
N ALA A 10 -13.64 9.22 -11.56
CA ALA A 10 -12.72 9.60 -12.63
C ALA A 10 -11.61 10.55 -12.14
N SER A 11 -11.94 11.53 -11.27
CA SER A 11 -10.93 12.40 -10.68
C SER A 11 -9.96 11.68 -9.76
N ALA A 12 -10.41 10.67 -9.02
CA ALA A 12 -9.54 9.86 -8.16
C ALA A 12 -8.51 9.08 -9.00
N PHE A 13 -8.89 8.66 -10.21
CA PHE A 13 -8.05 7.91 -11.15
C PHE A 13 -7.36 8.77 -12.23
N ALA A 14 -7.61 10.08 -12.27
CA ALA A 14 -7.13 10.98 -13.33
C ALA A 14 -5.65 11.40 -13.19
N HIS A 15 -5.03 11.15 -12.04
CA HIS A 15 -3.65 11.55 -11.81
C HIS A 15 -2.69 10.53 -12.45
N PRO A 16 -1.70 10.98 -13.24
CA PRO A 16 -0.73 10.07 -13.83
C PRO A 16 0.05 9.34 -12.73
N PRO A 17 0.36 8.04 -12.91
CA PRO A 17 1.15 7.30 -11.94
C PRO A 17 2.50 7.97 -11.65
N ALA A 18 2.90 7.93 -10.38
CA ALA A 18 4.21 8.40 -9.93
C ALA A 18 5.14 7.20 -9.69
N ALA A 19 6.37 7.29 -10.17
CA ALA A 19 7.36 6.22 -9.98
C ALA A 19 7.81 6.13 -8.50
N PRO A 20 7.98 4.91 -7.95
CA PRO A 20 8.65 4.71 -6.66
C PRO A 20 10.17 4.80 -6.77
N ASP A 21 10.82 4.97 -5.62
CA ASP A 21 12.28 4.88 -5.51
C ASP A 21 12.76 3.42 -5.60
N ALA A 22 11.94 2.47 -5.14
CA ALA A 22 12.20 1.04 -5.28
C ALA A 22 10.89 0.25 -5.35
N THR A 23 10.90 -0.89 -6.05
CA THR A 23 9.86 -1.91 -5.96
C THR A 23 10.49 -3.20 -5.44
N VAL A 24 9.94 -3.75 -4.36
CA VAL A 24 10.43 -4.96 -3.69
C VAL A 24 9.35 -6.03 -3.68
N ARG A 25 9.75 -7.30 -3.61
CA ARG A 25 8.83 -8.45 -3.55
C ARG A 25 8.72 -8.94 -2.10
N TYR A 26 7.50 -9.22 -1.65
CA TYR A 26 7.24 -9.89 -0.37
C TYR A 26 6.86 -11.36 -0.53
N GLY A 27 6.74 -11.83 -1.77
CA GLY A 27 6.50 -13.24 -2.11
C GLY A 27 6.74 -13.55 -3.58
N ASP A 28 6.41 -14.77 -3.97
CA ASP A 28 6.73 -15.31 -5.31
C ASP A 28 5.72 -14.89 -6.38
N HIS A 29 4.47 -14.60 -6.01
CA HIS A 29 3.44 -14.22 -6.97
C HIS A 29 3.72 -12.85 -7.61
N PRO A 30 3.45 -12.62 -8.91
CA PRO A 30 3.73 -11.34 -9.58
C PRO A 30 3.19 -10.10 -8.84
N ASP A 31 2.00 -10.23 -8.25
CA ASP A 31 1.34 -9.18 -7.44
C ASP A 31 1.88 -9.03 -6.01
N GLN A 32 2.77 -9.90 -5.55
CA GLN A 32 3.31 -9.82 -4.19
C GLN A 32 4.47 -8.83 -4.13
N VAL A 33 4.15 -7.57 -4.40
CA VAL A 33 5.10 -6.44 -4.47
C VAL A 33 4.69 -5.27 -3.60
N VAL A 34 5.70 -4.51 -3.17
CA VAL A 34 5.56 -3.22 -2.50
C VAL A 34 6.39 -2.20 -3.25
N ASP A 35 5.77 -1.07 -3.58
CA ASP A 35 6.47 0.11 -4.05
C ASP A 35 6.87 0.99 -2.85
N LEU A 36 8.10 1.47 -2.82
CA LEU A 36 8.68 2.22 -1.72
C LEU A 36 9.09 3.62 -2.18
N TRP A 37 8.72 4.63 -1.38
CA TRP A 37 9.17 6.01 -1.53
C TRP A 37 9.96 6.43 -0.31
N ALA A 38 11.13 7.01 -0.55
CA ALA A 38 11.97 7.61 0.47
C ALA A 38 11.36 8.94 0.94
N PRO A 39 11.47 9.27 2.24
CA PRO A 39 11.04 10.56 2.75
C PRO A 39 11.88 11.69 2.12
N GLY A 40 11.21 12.58 1.40
CA GLY A 40 11.81 13.77 0.81
C GLY A 40 11.75 15.01 1.71
N GLY A 41 12.66 15.95 1.47
CA GLY A 41 12.69 17.23 2.19
C GLY A 41 13.22 17.12 3.63
N ARG A 42 13.03 18.20 4.42
CA ARG A 42 13.51 18.29 5.82
C ARG A 42 12.38 18.43 6.84
N ALA A 43 11.14 18.15 6.44
CA ALA A 43 9.96 18.37 7.27
C ALA A 43 9.89 17.41 8.47
N VAL A 44 10.44 16.21 8.32
CA VAL A 44 10.45 15.17 9.34
C VAL A 44 11.88 14.66 9.52
N PRO A 45 12.41 14.59 10.77
CA PRO A 45 13.72 14.00 11.03
C PRO A 45 13.72 12.49 10.71
N ALA A 46 14.84 11.99 10.21
CA ALA A 46 15.06 10.56 10.05
C ALA A 46 15.31 9.90 11.42
N PRO A 47 14.87 8.64 11.63
CA PRO A 47 14.05 7.86 10.71
C PRO A 47 12.58 8.35 10.69
N ALA A 48 12.00 8.50 9.50
CA ALA A 48 10.65 9.04 9.31
C ALA A 48 9.57 7.98 9.62
N PRO A 49 8.37 8.36 10.08
CA PRO A 49 7.25 7.41 10.17
C PRO A 49 6.97 6.74 8.83
N LEU A 50 6.57 5.47 8.88
CA LEU A 50 6.18 4.70 7.70
C LEU A 50 4.67 4.75 7.50
N VAL A 51 4.22 5.19 6.32
CA VAL A 51 2.83 5.03 5.88
C VAL A 51 2.74 3.83 4.96
N VAL A 52 1.89 2.87 5.30
CA VAL A 52 1.57 1.73 4.45
C VAL A 52 0.24 2.00 3.77
N LEU A 53 0.28 2.19 2.46
CA LEU A 53 -0.89 2.42 1.63
C LEU A 53 -1.37 1.09 1.03
N VAL A 54 -2.65 0.79 1.20
CA VAL A 54 -3.33 -0.34 0.56
C VAL A 54 -4.45 0.20 -0.32
N HIS A 55 -4.35 -0.09 -1.61
CA HIS A 55 -5.24 0.47 -2.61
C HIS A 55 -6.65 -0.13 -2.55
N GLY A 56 -7.63 0.62 -3.06
CA GLY A 56 -9.02 0.19 -3.20
C GLY A 56 -9.28 -0.50 -4.54
N GLY A 57 -10.54 -0.47 -5.00
CA GLY A 57 -10.93 -1.05 -6.30
C GLY A 57 -11.76 -2.33 -6.20
N ALA A 58 -12.48 -2.52 -5.08
CA ALA A 58 -13.33 -3.69 -4.86
C ALA A 58 -12.61 -5.03 -5.08
N TRP A 59 -11.30 -5.07 -4.79
CA TRP A 59 -10.42 -6.22 -5.00
C TRP A 59 -10.32 -6.68 -6.46
N ARG A 60 -10.63 -5.82 -7.43
CA ARG A 60 -10.71 -6.19 -8.85
C ARG A 60 -9.43 -5.84 -9.61
N GLU A 61 -9.09 -6.66 -10.59
CA GLU A 61 -7.90 -6.60 -11.43
C GLU A 61 -7.62 -5.25 -12.10
N PRO A 62 -8.63 -4.48 -12.57
CA PRO A 62 -8.37 -3.19 -13.20
C PRO A 62 -7.75 -2.13 -12.26
N TYR A 63 -7.73 -2.40 -10.95
CA TYR A 63 -7.26 -1.47 -9.94
C TYR A 63 -6.09 -2.07 -9.18
N ASP A 64 -4.91 -1.50 -9.39
CA ASP A 64 -3.65 -1.91 -8.76
C ASP A 64 -3.04 -0.77 -7.92
N ARG A 65 -1.89 -0.98 -7.29
CA ARG A 65 -1.22 0.07 -6.48
C ARG A 65 -0.87 1.35 -7.26
N LEU A 66 -0.85 1.34 -8.60
CA LEU A 66 -0.43 2.50 -9.38
C LEU A 66 -1.41 3.67 -9.24
N HIS A 67 -2.71 3.40 -9.04
CA HIS A 67 -3.68 4.50 -8.89
C HIS A 67 -3.52 5.29 -7.58
N VAL A 68 -2.93 4.71 -6.55
CA VAL A 68 -2.60 5.42 -5.29
C VAL A 68 -1.17 5.97 -5.26
N SER A 69 -0.35 5.68 -6.28
CA SER A 69 1.03 6.19 -6.36
C SER A 69 1.16 7.71 -6.31
N PRO A 70 0.23 8.54 -6.82
CA PRO A 70 0.33 10.00 -6.65
C PRO A 70 0.17 10.44 -5.20
N VAL A 71 -0.68 9.75 -4.43
CA VAL A 71 -0.82 9.97 -2.98
C VAL A 71 0.45 9.53 -2.25
N ALA A 72 1.05 8.40 -2.66
CA ALA A 72 2.30 7.92 -2.10
C ALA A 72 3.43 8.95 -2.29
N ALA A 73 3.62 9.42 -3.53
CA ALA A 73 4.60 10.45 -3.85
C ALA A 73 4.34 11.78 -3.11
N PHE A 74 3.08 12.18 -2.96
CA PHE A 74 2.72 13.37 -2.19
C PHE A 74 3.13 13.25 -0.72
N LEU A 75 2.82 12.12 -0.07
CA LEU A 75 3.19 11.87 1.32
C LEU A 75 4.70 11.79 1.50
N ALA A 76 5.41 11.16 0.55
CA ALA A 76 6.86 11.12 0.52
C ALA A 76 7.48 12.52 0.43
N GLY A 77 6.95 13.38 -0.44
CA GLY A 77 7.34 14.80 -0.54
C GLY A 77 7.07 15.63 0.73
N ARG A 78 6.27 15.11 1.67
CA ARG A 78 6.04 15.70 3.01
C ARG A 78 6.98 15.14 4.08
N GLY A 79 7.95 14.31 3.72
CA GLY A 79 8.95 13.74 4.63
C GLY A 79 8.53 12.44 5.31
N LEU A 80 7.51 11.75 4.81
CA LEU A 80 7.12 10.43 5.30
C LEU A 80 7.77 9.33 4.44
N ALA A 81 8.16 8.21 5.05
CA ALA A 81 8.45 7.02 4.25
C ALA A 81 7.12 6.38 3.84
N VAL A 82 7.01 5.90 2.60
CA VAL A 82 5.75 5.32 2.12
C VAL A 82 5.99 3.95 1.49
N ALA A 83 5.15 2.99 1.84
CA ALA A 83 5.08 1.66 1.25
C ALA A 83 3.69 1.44 0.64
N SER A 84 3.56 1.35 -0.68
CA SER A 84 2.31 1.04 -1.37
C SER A 84 2.26 -0.44 -1.72
N VAL A 85 1.33 -1.17 -1.11
CA VAL A 85 1.22 -2.63 -1.19
C VAL A 85 0.29 -3.03 -2.35
N GLU A 86 0.77 -3.91 -3.21
CA GLU A 86 -0.07 -4.70 -4.13
C GLU A 86 -0.50 -6.01 -3.48
N TYR A 87 -1.64 -6.55 -3.89
CA TYR A 87 -2.14 -7.85 -3.43
C TYR A 87 -2.90 -8.57 -4.55
N ARG A 88 -3.02 -9.91 -4.48
CA ARG A 88 -3.81 -10.67 -5.45
C ARG A 88 -5.28 -10.22 -5.45
N ARG A 89 -5.79 -9.88 -6.63
CA ARG A 89 -7.20 -9.51 -6.90
C ARG A 89 -8.10 -10.73 -7.16
N THR A 90 -9.42 -10.53 -7.09
CA THR A 90 -10.44 -11.60 -7.17
C THR A 90 -10.78 -12.06 -8.57
N ASP A 91 -10.65 -11.18 -9.56
CA ASP A 91 -10.79 -11.46 -10.99
C ASP A 91 -9.41 -11.35 -11.66
N GLY A 92 -9.24 -11.98 -12.83
CA GLY A 92 -7.96 -12.04 -13.58
C GLY A 92 -7.58 -13.47 -14.01
N ALA A 93 -6.90 -13.60 -15.15
CA ALA A 93 -6.56 -14.90 -15.75
C ALA A 93 -5.49 -15.68 -14.92
N ASP A 94 -4.64 -14.96 -14.18
CA ASP A 94 -3.52 -15.51 -13.40
C ASP A 94 -3.67 -15.28 -11.88
N THR A 95 -4.79 -14.74 -11.40
CA THR A 95 -4.99 -14.39 -9.99
C THR A 95 -5.99 -15.32 -9.30
N LYS A 96 -5.55 -15.95 -8.21
CA LYS A 96 -6.45 -16.59 -7.22
C LYS A 96 -6.50 -15.78 -5.93
N GLY A 97 -6.80 -14.48 -6.03
CA GLY A 97 -7.10 -13.68 -4.85
C GLY A 97 -8.41 -14.10 -4.18
N GLY A 98 -9.05 -13.15 -3.49
CA GLY A 98 -10.21 -13.42 -2.65
C GLY A 98 -9.82 -14.09 -1.34
N TRP A 99 -10.81 -14.63 -0.64
CA TRP A 99 -10.56 -15.31 0.63
C TRP A 99 -9.89 -16.68 0.42
N PRO A 100 -8.82 -17.03 1.15
CA PRO A 100 -8.09 -16.19 2.12
C PRO A 100 -6.95 -15.37 1.50
N HIS A 101 -6.54 -15.69 0.27
CA HIS A 101 -5.31 -15.25 -0.38
C HIS A 101 -5.05 -13.74 -0.41
N THR A 102 -6.07 -12.91 -0.64
CA THR A 102 -5.91 -11.44 -0.62
C THR A 102 -5.56 -10.94 0.78
N LEU A 103 -6.13 -11.55 1.81
CA LEU A 103 -5.86 -11.19 3.19
C LEU A 103 -4.49 -11.72 3.62
N ASP A 104 -4.14 -12.95 3.20
CA ASP A 104 -2.82 -13.53 3.41
C ASP A 104 -1.73 -12.67 2.76
N ASP A 105 -1.97 -12.11 1.58
CA ASP A 105 -1.04 -11.21 0.90
C ASP A 105 -0.81 -9.93 1.69
N VAL A 106 -1.88 -9.25 2.13
CA VAL A 106 -1.75 -8.02 2.94
C VAL A 106 -1.08 -8.32 4.28
N ALA A 107 -1.40 -9.46 4.90
CA ALA A 107 -0.74 -9.93 6.12
C ALA A 107 0.76 -10.13 5.90
N ALA A 108 1.13 -10.91 4.89
CA ALA A 108 2.53 -11.21 4.55
C ALA A 108 3.31 -9.94 4.21
N ALA A 109 2.72 -9.03 3.43
CA ALA A 109 3.33 -7.74 3.11
C ALA A 109 3.62 -6.94 4.38
N VAL A 110 2.62 -6.74 5.24
CA VAL A 110 2.77 -5.96 6.50
C VAL A 110 3.83 -6.57 7.42
N ASP A 111 3.87 -7.90 7.53
CA ASP A 111 4.84 -8.60 8.38
C ASP A 111 6.27 -8.52 7.82
N ALA A 112 6.43 -8.49 6.49
CA ALA A 112 7.73 -8.40 5.83
C ALA A 112 8.28 -6.97 5.73
N LEU A 113 7.42 -5.94 5.83
CA LEU A 113 7.78 -4.54 5.60
C LEU A 113 9.01 -4.06 6.39
N PRO A 114 9.19 -4.36 7.68
CA PRO A 114 10.35 -3.87 8.43
C PRO A 114 11.69 -4.25 7.78
N GLY A 115 11.84 -5.51 7.34
CA GLY A 115 13.06 -5.98 6.68
C GLY A 115 13.19 -5.49 5.24
N LEU A 116 12.08 -5.41 4.51
CA LEU A 116 12.06 -4.92 3.13
C LEU A 116 12.44 -3.44 3.04
N VAL A 117 11.90 -2.62 3.95
CA VAL A 117 12.19 -1.18 4.02
C VAL A 117 13.63 -0.94 4.44
N GLU A 118 14.14 -1.62 5.47
CA GLU A 118 15.53 -1.44 5.89
C GLU A 118 16.52 -1.84 4.78
N LYS A 119 16.22 -2.90 4.01
CA LYS A 119 17.05 -3.32 2.89
C LYS A 119 17.06 -2.32 1.73
N ALA A 120 15.91 -1.76 1.39
CA ALA A 120 15.75 -0.89 0.23
C ALA A 120 16.05 0.59 0.52
N LEU A 121 15.73 1.05 1.74
CA LEU A 121 15.81 2.43 2.20
C LEU A 121 16.47 2.49 3.61
N PRO A 122 17.74 2.09 3.74
CA PRO A 122 18.40 1.90 5.03
C PRO A 122 18.39 3.17 5.88
N GLY A 123 17.88 3.06 7.11
CA GLY A 123 17.79 4.19 8.05
C GLY A 123 16.82 5.31 7.68
N ALA A 124 16.07 5.17 6.58
CA ALA A 124 15.14 6.22 6.12
C ALA A 124 13.82 6.21 6.90
N ALA A 125 13.37 5.04 7.37
CA ALA A 125 12.06 4.84 7.96
C ALA A 125 12.11 4.19 9.35
N ASP A 126 11.22 4.61 10.25
CA ASP A 126 10.98 4.00 11.55
C ASP A 126 9.76 3.08 11.44
N THR A 127 10.03 1.79 11.33
CA THR A 127 8.99 0.74 11.21
C THR A 127 8.29 0.45 12.54
N GLY A 128 8.76 1.03 13.65
CA GLY A 128 8.02 1.09 14.91
C GLY A 128 6.95 2.20 14.94
N ARG A 129 7.02 3.15 13.99
CA ARG A 129 6.06 4.27 13.84
C ARG A 129 5.30 4.13 12.53
N THR A 130 4.52 3.06 12.43
CA THR A 130 3.74 2.72 11.24
C THR A 130 2.29 3.19 11.32
N VAL A 131 1.80 3.76 10.22
CA VAL A 131 0.38 4.03 9.98
C VAL A 131 -0.08 3.21 8.78
N LEU A 132 -1.13 2.40 8.98
CA LEU A 132 -1.82 1.72 7.88
C LEU A 132 -2.94 2.63 7.37
N ALA A 133 -3.01 2.83 6.06
CA ALA A 133 -4.03 3.65 5.42
C ALA A 133 -4.54 2.98 4.15
N GLY A 134 -5.84 3.06 3.91
CA GLY A 134 -6.47 2.48 2.73
C GLY A 134 -7.86 3.06 2.48
N HIS A 135 -8.33 2.94 1.25
CA HIS A 135 -9.64 3.42 0.80
C HIS A 135 -10.52 2.25 0.33
N SER A 136 -11.82 2.28 0.64
CA SER A 136 -12.79 1.25 0.20
C SER A 136 -12.33 -0.16 0.60
N ALA A 137 -12.16 -1.08 -0.36
CA ALA A 137 -11.56 -2.40 -0.16
C ALA A 137 -10.22 -2.36 0.60
N GLY A 138 -9.33 -1.42 0.26
CA GLY A 138 -8.06 -1.23 0.95
C GLY A 138 -8.25 -0.76 2.40
N GLY A 139 -9.27 0.07 2.66
CA GLY A 139 -9.66 0.51 4.00
C GLY A 139 -10.12 -0.65 4.88
N GLN A 140 -10.93 -1.55 4.31
CA GLN A 140 -11.33 -2.79 4.96
C GLN A 140 -10.12 -3.68 5.25
N LEU A 141 -9.20 -3.85 4.28
CA LEU A 141 -8.00 -4.67 4.43
C LEU A 141 -7.06 -4.15 5.52
N VAL A 142 -6.80 -2.84 5.60
CA VAL A 142 -5.94 -2.28 6.65
C VAL A 142 -6.56 -2.38 8.03
N LEU A 143 -7.88 -2.21 8.15
CA LEU A 143 -8.58 -2.37 9.42
C LEU A 143 -8.50 -3.82 9.92
N TRP A 144 -8.70 -4.79 9.01
CA TRP A 144 -8.52 -6.20 9.32
C TRP A 144 -7.07 -6.50 9.71
N ALA A 145 -6.09 -6.05 8.92
CA ALA A 145 -4.67 -6.30 9.13
C ALA A 145 -4.19 -5.77 10.49
N ALA A 146 -4.62 -4.56 10.87
CA ALA A 146 -4.34 -3.94 12.17
C ALA A 146 -4.95 -4.73 13.33
N SER A 147 -6.07 -5.41 13.09
CA SER A 147 -6.82 -6.15 14.11
C SER A 147 -6.41 -7.63 14.23
N ARG A 148 -5.51 -8.13 13.37
CA ARG A 148 -5.09 -9.55 13.34
C ARG A 148 -4.64 -10.07 14.70
N HIS A 149 -3.91 -9.25 15.47
CA HIS A 149 -3.42 -9.62 16.80
C HIS A 149 -4.53 -9.85 17.85
N ARG A 150 -5.78 -9.52 17.52
CA ARG A 150 -6.97 -9.72 18.37
C ARG A 150 -7.78 -10.96 17.98
N LEU A 151 -7.40 -11.66 16.90
CA LEU A 151 -8.08 -12.88 16.47
C LEU A 151 -7.71 -14.04 17.40
N PRO A 152 -8.62 -15.03 17.61
CA PRO A 152 -8.29 -16.25 18.33
C PRO A 152 -7.13 -16.99 17.66
N ALA A 153 -6.40 -17.80 18.43
CA ALA A 153 -5.48 -18.77 17.84
C ALA A 153 -6.29 -19.76 16.98
N GLY A 154 -5.80 -20.02 15.76
CA GLY A 154 -6.39 -20.98 14.82
C GLY A 154 -6.07 -22.43 15.17
#